data_AF-A0A147B6B0-F1
#
_entry.id   AF-A0A147B6B0-F1
#
_cell.length_a   1.000
_cell.length_b   1.000
_cell.length_c   1.000
_cell.angle_alpha   90.00
_cell.angle_beta   90.00
_cell.angle_gamma   90.00
#
_symmetry.space_group_name_H-M   'P 1'
#
loop_
_entity.id
_entity.type
_entity.pdbx_description
1 polymer ?
#
loop_
_entity_poly.entity_id
_entity_poly.type
_entity_poly.pdbx_seq_one_letter_code
_entity_poly.pdbx_strand_id
1 'polypeptide(L)'
;QLKTATVNNLDKYLEKDERLPLLLDRMRAHNKKLFLLTNSDYAYTAKIMQYLFDFPNTKNRTWVSYFDYIVVDALKPLFFGEGTILRQVDTSTGALRIGSHIGPLQAGQVYSGGSCDVFTEFVGAKGKDVLYIGDHIYGDILKSKKTRGWRTFLMIPELARELRVSISKWTLFEKLQELDICLGDIY
;
A
#
# COMPACT_ATOMS: atom_id res chain seq x y z
N GLN A 1 7.22 -4.60 21.05
CA GLN A 1 6.41 -5.73 21.57
C GLN A 1 5.35 -6.18 20.57
N LEU A 2 4.49 -5.30 20.04
CA LEU A 2 3.46 -5.68 19.03
C LEU A 2 4.04 -6.33 17.76
N LYS A 3 4.94 -5.64 17.04
CA LYS A 3 5.56 -6.19 15.81
C LYS A 3 6.18 -7.58 16.03
N THR A 4 6.91 -7.75 17.13
CA THR A 4 7.52 -9.03 17.51
C THR A 4 6.46 -10.11 17.75
N ALA A 5 5.40 -9.82 18.50
CA ALA A 5 4.31 -10.76 18.76
C ALA A 5 3.58 -11.17 17.48
N THR A 6 3.36 -10.23 16.55
CA THR A 6 2.77 -10.51 15.23
C THR A 6 3.66 -11.43 14.40
N VAL A 7 4.95 -11.11 14.27
CA VAL A 7 5.91 -11.90 13.48
C VAL A 7 6.10 -13.32 14.04
N ASN A 8 5.95 -13.49 15.35
CA ASN A 8 6.03 -14.81 15.98
C ASN A 8 4.80 -15.70 15.73
N ASN A 9 3.70 -15.17 15.21
CA ASN A 9 2.50 -15.94 14.90
C ASN A 9 1.72 -15.34 13.72
N LEU A 10 2.34 -15.37 12.54
CA LEU A 10 1.80 -14.74 11.34
C LEU A 10 0.47 -15.37 10.90
N ASP A 11 0.31 -16.69 10.98
CA ASP A 11 -0.92 -17.39 10.60
C ASP A 11 -2.15 -16.96 11.42
N LYS A 12 -1.94 -16.56 12.67
CA LYS A 12 -3.03 -16.07 13.52
C LYS A 12 -3.45 -14.64 13.16
N TYR A 13 -2.52 -13.82 12.69
CA TYR A 13 -2.72 -12.36 12.61
C TYR A 13 -2.77 -11.81 11.19
N LEU A 14 -2.35 -12.59 10.18
CA LEU A 14 -2.36 -12.17 8.80
C LEU A 14 -3.20 -13.13 7.95
N GLU A 15 -4.08 -12.55 7.15
CA GLU A 15 -4.72 -13.26 6.06
C GLU A 15 -3.71 -13.46 4.93
N LYS A 16 -3.63 -14.69 4.42
CA LYS A 16 -2.70 -15.08 3.36
C LYS A 16 -3.51 -15.61 2.18
N ASP A 17 -3.24 -15.04 1.00
CA ASP A 17 -4.01 -15.31 -0.23
C ASP A 17 -3.08 -15.60 -1.41
N GLU A 18 -3.17 -16.80 -1.96
CA GLU A 18 -2.34 -17.26 -3.10
C GLU A 18 -2.59 -16.47 -4.39
N ARG A 19 -3.70 -15.71 -4.45
CA ARG A 19 -4.04 -14.86 -5.59
C ARG A 19 -3.20 -13.58 -5.62
N LEU A 20 -2.57 -13.17 -4.52
CA LEU A 20 -1.74 -11.97 -4.46
C LEU A 20 -0.55 -12.03 -5.45
N PRO A 21 0.35 -13.04 -5.40
CA PRO A 21 1.41 -13.18 -6.39
C PRO A 21 0.89 -13.21 -7.83
N LEU A 22 -0.22 -13.94 -8.07
CA LEU A 22 -0.84 -14.08 -9.40
C LEU A 22 -1.33 -12.73 -9.96
N LEU A 23 -1.91 -11.88 -9.11
CA LEU A 23 -2.37 -10.56 -9.49
C LEU A 23 -1.18 -9.67 -9.92
N LEU A 24 -0.11 -9.67 -9.13
CA LEU A 24 1.07 -8.87 -9.43
C LEU A 24 1.77 -9.35 -10.71
N ASP A 25 1.86 -10.66 -10.92
CA ASP A 25 2.41 -11.21 -12.17
C ASP A 25 1.58 -10.84 -13.39
N ARG A 26 0.25 -10.87 -13.30
CA ARG A 26 -0.62 -10.38 -14.39
C ARG A 26 -0.38 -8.90 -14.67
N MET A 27 -0.25 -8.06 -13.64
CA MET A 27 0.04 -6.64 -13.85
C MET A 27 1.36 -6.46 -14.61
N ARG A 28 2.41 -7.18 -14.23
CA ARG A 28 3.71 -7.14 -14.93
C ARG A 28 3.61 -7.66 -16.36
N ALA A 29 2.89 -8.76 -16.60
CA ALA A 29 2.65 -9.31 -17.93
C ALA A 29 1.92 -8.32 -18.85
N HIS A 30 1.15 -7.39 -18.29
CA HIS A 30 0.50 -6.28 -19.00
C HIS A 30 1.31 -4.97 -18.96
N ASN A 31 2.65 -5.07 -18.91
CA ASN A 31 3.59 -3.95 -18.96
C ASN A 31 3.36 -2.88 -17.88
N LYS A 32 2.80 -3.26 -16.72
CA LYS A 32 2.70 -2.36 -15.57
C LYS A 32 3.96 -2.46 -14.73
N LYS A 33 4.52 -1.30 -14.38
CA LYS A 33 5.54 -1.20 -13.34
C LYS A 33 4.86 -1.22 -11.98
N LEU A 34 5.43 -1.97 -11.05
CA LEU A 34 4.93 -2.13 -9.70
C LEU A 34 5.87 -1.49 -8.71
N PHE A 35 5.31 -0.84 -7.68
CA PHE A 35 6.11 -0.33 -6.58
C PHE A 35 5.44 -0.59 -5.24
N LEU A 36 6.27 -0.75 -4.21
CA LEU A 36 5.86 -0.77 -2.81
C LEU A 36 6.29 0.55 -2.16
N LEU A 37 5.35 1.22 -1.48
CA LEU A 37 5.60 2.45 -0.74
C LEU A 37 4.92 2.36 0.63
N THR A 38 5.71 2.06 1.66
CA THR A 38 5.21 1.74 3.00
C THR A 38 5.85 2.60 4.09
N ASN A 39 5.08 2.91 5.14
CA ASN A 39 5.60 3.59 6.33
C ASN A 39 6.36 2.64 7.27
N SER A 40 6.25 1.33 7.08
CA SER A 40 6.98 0.35 7.87
C SER A 40 8.47 0.34 7.55
N ASP A 41 9.29 0.00 8.53
CA ASP A 41 10.71 -0.28 8.34
C ASP A 41 10.95 -1.55 7.50
N TYR A 42 12.17 -1.70 6.99
CA TYR A 42 12.53 -2.82 6.13
C TYR A 42 12.43 -4.18 6.84
N ALA A 43 12.90 -4.30 8.08
CA ALA A 43 12.95 -5.59 8.78
C ALA A 43 11.54 -6.17 8.97
N TYR A 44 10.59 -5.34 9.39
CA TYR A 44 9.19 -5.73 9.51
C TYR A 44 8.56 -6.01 8.14
N THR A 45 8.78 -5.11 7.16
CA THR A 45 8.25 -5.28 5.80
C THR A 45 8.72 -6.59 5.19
N ALA A 46 10.02 -6.92 5.31
CA ALA A 46 10.59 -8.15 4.79
C ALA A 46 9.95 -9.39 5.41
N LYS A 47 9.72 -9.42 6.73
CA LYS A 47 9.06 -10.55 7.40
C LYS A 47 7.62 -10.75 6.95
N ILE A 48 6.84 -9.67 6.88
CA ILE A 48 5.45 -9.72 6.42
C ILE A 48 5.40 -10.17 4.95
N MET A 49 6.19 -9.56 4.08
CA MET A 49 6.18 -9.87 2.65
C MET A 49 6.73 -11.27 2.35
N GLN A 50 7.73 -11.76 3.09
CA GLN A 50 8.17 -13.15 2.99
C GLN A 50 7.01 -14.11 3.29
N TYR A 51 6.27 -13.86 4.37
CA TYR A 51 5.12 -14.67 4.73
C TYR A 51 4.01 -14.62 3.68
N LEU A 52 3.64 -13.42 3.21
CA LEU A 52 2.58 -13.22 2.20
C LEU A 52 2.90 -13.85 0.84
N PHE A 53 4.17 -14.12 0.55
CA PHE A 53 4.61 -14.73 -0.71
C PHE A 53 5.13 -16.15 -0.53
N ASP A 54 5.03 -16.75 0.65
CA ASP A 54 5.51 -18.11 0.91
C ASP A 54 4.49 -19.16 0.44
N PHE A 55 4.51 -19.48 -0.85
CA PHE A 55 3.65 -20.48 -1.47
C PHE A 55 4.48 -21.45 -2.33
N PRO A 56 3.99 -22.67 -2.60
CA PRO A 56 4.70 -23.63 -3.46
C PRO A 56 5.05 -23.09 -4.85
N ASN A 57 4.17 -22.30 -5.45
CA ASN A 57 4.33 -21.72 -6.80
C ASN A 57 5.28 -20.50 -6.85
N THR A 58 5.71 -19.96 -5.72
CA THR A 58 6.59 -18.78 -5.63
C THR A 58 7.99 -19.11 -5.11
N LYS A 59 8.29 -20.37 -4.78
CA LYS A 59 9.55 -20.79 -4.13
C LYS A 59 10.85 -20.37 -4.83
N ASN A 60 10.82 -20.17 -6.15
CA ASN A 60 11.98 -19.79 -6.94
C ASN A 60 12.19 -18.27 -7.04
N ARG A 61 11.39 -17.47 -6.32
CA ARG A 61 11.36 -16.02 -6.46
C ARG A 61 11.14 -15.32 -5.12
N THR A 62 11.85 -14.23 -4.88
CA THR A 62 11.66 -13.41 -3.68
C THR A 62 10.56 -12.38 -3.89
N TRP A 63 9.86 -11.99 -2.81
CA TRP A 63 8.83 -10.93 -2.86
C TRP A 63 9.36 -9.62 -3.47
N VAL A 64 10.64 -9.30 -3.23
CA VAL A 64 11.32 -8.09 -3.75
C VAL A 64 11.19 -8.01 -5.27
N SER A 65 11.39 -9.13 -5.96
CA SER A 65 11.40 -9.14 -7.43
C SER A 65 10.03 -8.91 -8.08
N TYR A 66 8.92 -8.95 -7.32
CA TYR A 66 7.60 -8.56 -7.83
C TYR A 66 7.49 -7.06 -8.07
N PHE A 67 8.34 -6.26 -7.42
CA PHE A 67 8.31 -4.81 -7.48
C PHE A 67 9.51 -4.28 -8.26
N ASP A 68 9.27 -3.29 -9.11
CA ASP A 68 10.34 -2.57 -9.79
C ASP A 68 11.00 -1.54 -8.85
N TYR A 69 10.22 -1.01 -7.90
CA TYR A 69 10.68 -0.04 -6.91
C TYR A 69 10.13 -0.34 -5.52
N ILE A 70 10.97 -0.29 -4.49
CA ILE A 70 10.56 -0.54 -3.11
C ILE A 70 11.08 0.61 -2.23
N VAL A 71 10.16 1.28 -1.56
CA VAL A 71 10.43 2.36 -0.61
C VAL A 71 9.77 2.03 0.73
N VAL A 72 10.60 1.86 1.75
CA VAL A 72 10.21 1.69 3.16
C VAL A 72 10.38 3.01 3.91
N ASP A 73 9.93 3.08 5.16
CA ASP A 73 10.04 4.30 6.00
C ASP A 73 9.55 5.57 5.29
N ALA A 74 8.50 5.47 4.47
CA ALA A 74 8.06 6.56 3.61
C ALA A 74 7.54 7.79 4.40
N LEU A 75 7.10 7.59 5.65
CA LEU A 75 6.53 8.64 6.51
C LEU A 75 5.36 9.40 5.86
N LYS A 76 4.50 8.72 5.10
CA LYS A 76 3.26 9.30 4.58
C LYS A 76 2.44 9.89 5.75
N PRO A 77 1.91 11.14 5.63
CA PRO A 77 1.76 11.91 4.39
C PRO A 77 2.97 12.78 3.99
N LEU A 78 4.02 12.86 4.81
CA LEU A 78 5.19 13.72 4.57
C LEU A 78 5.83 13.43 3.20
N PHE A 79 5.87 12.15 2.80
CA PHE A 79 6.32 11.69 1.49
C PHE A 79 5.74 12.48 0.31
N PHE A 80 4.46 12.84 0.37
CA PHE A 80 3.78 13.52 -0.73
C PHE A 80 4.07 15.03 -0.79
N GLY A 81 4.65 15.59 0.27
CA GLY A 81 5.14 16.96 0.36
C GLY A 81 6.67 17.01 0.23
N GLU A 82 7.34 17.57 1.24
CA GLU A 82 8.80 17.72 1.30
C GLU A 82 9.57 16.40 1.39
N GLY A 83 8.97 15.36 1.99
CA GLY A 83 9.59 14.06 2.20
C GLY A 83 10.81 14.11 3.11
N THR A 84 11.69 13.12 2.96
CA THR A 84 12.95 13.00 3.71
C THR A 84 14.12 12.68 2.79
N ILE A 85 15.32 12.55 3.35
CA ILE A 85 16.50 12.10 2.61
C ILE A 85 16.26 10.66 2.14
N LEU A 86 16.39 10.43 0.83
CA LEU A 86 16.37 9.09 0.26
C LEU A 86 17.67 8.35 0.60
N ARG A 87 17.56 7.17 1.19
CA ARG A 87 18.69 6.28 1.50
C ARG A 87 18.48 4.90 0.91
N GLN A 88 19.56 4.16 0.72
CA GLN A 88 19.51 2.76 0.29
C GLN A 88 19.57 1.85 1.53
N VAL A 89 18.76 0.80 1.54
CA VAL A 89 18.79 -0.24 2.56
C VAL A 89 19.76 -1.33 2.11
N ASP A 90 20.67 -1.72 3.00
CA ASP A 90 21.39 -2.98 2.85
C ASP A 90 20.45 -4.13 3.24
N THR A 91 19.96 -4.86 2.24
CA THR A 91 18.98 -5.93 2.44
C THR A 91 19.52 -7.12 3.22
N SER A 92 20.84 -7.27 3.35
CA SER A 92 21.48 -8.35 4.09
C SER A 92 21.49 -8.10 5.61
N THR A 93 21.71 -6.84 6.01
CA THR A 93 21.77 -6.42 7.42
C THR A 93 20.50 -5.73 7.89
N GLY A 94 19.70 -5.20 6.96
CA GLY A 94 18.56 -4.33 7.19
C GLY A 94 18.93 -2.89 7.58
N ALA A 95 20.22 -2.56 7.62
CA ALA A 95 20.70 -1.22 7.96
C ALA A 95 20.61 -0.26 6.77
N LEU A 96 20.55 1.05 7.06
CA LEU A 96 20.66 2.08 6.04
C LEU A 96 22.13 2.28 5.68
N ARG A 97 22.43 2.29 4.38
CA ARG A 97 23.76 2.67 3.90
C ARG A 97 24.06 4.13 4.26
N ILE A 98 25.32 4.42 4.54
CA ILE A 98 25.77 5.76 4.91
C ILE A 98 25.68 6.68 3.69
N GLY A 99 25.14 7.88 3.90
CA GLY A 99 24.97 8.89 2.87
C GLY A 99 23.57 8.93 2.26
N SER A 100 23.32 9.94 1.42
CA SER A 100 22.13 10.00 0.57
C SER A 100 22.34 9.15 -0.68
N HIS A 101 21.28 8.53 -1.18
CA HIS A 101 21.32 7.87 -2.48
C HIS A 101 21.33 8.94 -3.59
N ILE A 102 22.37 8.91 -4.43
CA ILE A 102 22.54 9.83 -5.55
C ILE A 102 22.56 8.98 -6.82
N GLY A 103 21.43 8.89 -7.51
CA GLY A 103 21.29 8.11 -8.75
C GLY A 103 19.90 7.52 -8.93
N PRO A 104 19.61 6.92 -10.09
CA PRO A 104 18.30 6.34 -10.37
C PRO A 104 17.95 5.20 -9.41
N LEU A 105 16.65 4.95 -9.23
CA LEU A 105 16.20 3.74 -8.54
C LEU A 105 16.46 2.52 -9.43
N GLN A 106 17.07 1.50 -8.84
CA GLN A 106 17.40 0.25 -9.53
C GLN A 106 16.47 -0.87 -9.08
N ALA A 107 16.06 -1.70 -10.04
CA ALA A 107 15.26 -2.89 -9.74
C ALA A 107 16.02 -3.82 -8.80
N GLY A 108 15.31 -4.44 -7.86
CA GLY A 108 15.88 -5.32 -6.85
C GLY A 108 16.57 -4.61 -5.68
N GLN A 109 16.63 -3.27 -5.68
CA GLN A 109 17.10 -2.49 -4.55
C GLN A 109 15.93 -2.01 -3.67
N VAL A 110 16.23 -1.80 -2.39
CA VAL A 110 15.27 -1.26 -1.41
C VAL A 110 15.76 0.09 -0.94
N TYR A 111 14.85 1.05 -0.90
CA TYR A 111 15.12 2.42 -0.49
C TYR A 111 14.31 2.77 0.75
N SER A 112 14.78 3.76 1.52
CA SER A 112 14.16 4.24 2.75
C SER A 112 13.97 5.75 2.68
N GLY A 113 12.80 6.23 3.09
CA GLY A 113 12.44 7.66 3.09
C GLY A 113 12.21 8.22 1.69
N GLY A 114 12.78 9.40 1.41
CA GLY A 114 12.61 10.10 0.14
C GLY A 114 11.34 10.94 0.07
N SER A 115 11.04 11.43 -1.13
CA SER A 115 9.84 12.18 -1.43
C SER A 115 9.20 11.68 -2.73
N CYS A 116 7.94 12.04 -2.93
CA CYS A 116 7.22 11.71 -4.14
C CYS A 116 7.82 12.40 -5.38
N ASP A 117 8.48 13.56 -5.25
CA ASP A 117 9.18 14.20 -6.37
C ASP A 117 10.33 13.34 -6.85
N VAL A 118 11.21 12.96 -5.91
CA VAL A 118 12.36 12.09 -6.17
C VAL A 118 11.89 10.76 -6.76
N PHE A 119 10.84 10.17 -6.21
CA PHE A 119 10.26 8.94 -6.73
C PHE A 119 9.71 9.09 -8.16
N THR A 120 8.97 10.18 -8.43
CA THR A 120 8.36 10.44 -9.73
C THR A 120 9.42 10.64 -10.81
N GLU A 121 10.51 11.36 -10.49
CA GLU A 121 11.66 11.56 -11.38
C GLU A 121 12.27 10.23 -11.82
N PHE A 122 12.40 9.28 -10.90
CA PHE A 122 13.01 7.98 -11.20
C PHE A 122 12.07 6.98 -11.86
N VAL A 123 10.77 7.02 -11.56
CA VAL A 123 9.79 6.12 -12.18
C VAL A 123 9.43 6.59 -13.60
N GLY A 124 9.48 7.90 -13.85
CA GLY A 124 9.12 8.52 -15.12
C GLY A 124 7.62 8.50 -15.43
N ALA A 125 6.78 8.27 -14.41
CA ALA A 125 5.33 8.22 -14.55
C ALA A 125 4.69 9.54 -14.08
N LYS A 126 3.72 10.08 -14.82
CA LYS A 126 2.98 11.28 -14.41
C LYS A 126 1.80 10.90 -13.56
N GLY A 127 1.19 11.86 -12.87
CA GLY A 127 0.17 11.58 -11.86
C GLY A 127 -0.97 10.66 -12.34
N LYS A 128 -1.52 10.91 -13.53
CA LYS A 128 -2.61 10.08 -14.09
C LYS A 128 -2.16 8.66 -14.48
N ASP A 129 -0.87 8.42 -14.65
CA ASP A 129 -0.32 7.10 -15.00
C ASP A 129 -0.27 6.17 -13.77
N VAL A 130 -0.20 6.75 -12.57
CA VAL A 130 -0.09 6.03 -11.30
C VAL A 130 -1.48 5.68 -10.76
N LEU A 131 -1.67 4.41 -10.39
CA LEU A 131 -2.78 3.95 -9.54
C LEU A 131 -2.18 3.55 -8.18
N TYR A 132 -2.50 4.31 -7.13
CA TYR A 132 -2.02 4.04 -5.78
C TYR A 132 -3.09 3.36 -4.94
N ILE A 133 -2.75 2.21 -4.37
CA ILE A 133 -3.65 1.37 -3.57
C ILE A 133 -3.23 1.52 -2.11
N GLY A 134 -4.17 1.89 -1.23
CA GLY A 134 -3.91 2.07 0.19
C GLY A 134 -5.19 2.08 1.02
N ASP A 135 -5.05 1.91 2.32
CA ASP A 135 -6.15 1.87 3.30
C ASP A 135 -6.30 3.19 4.06
N HIS A 136 -5.21 3.95 4.19
CA HIS A 136 -5.24 5.19 4.97
C HIS A 136 -5.83 6.36 4.15
N ILE A 137 -7.14 6.64 4.33
CA ILE A 137 -7.90 7.64 3.57
C ILE A 137 -7.19 9.00 3.45
N TYR A 138 -6.56 9.49 4.52
CA TYR A 138 -5.92 10.80 4.49
C TYR A 138 -4.52 10.75 3.85
N GLY A 139 -3.68 9.86 4.38
CA GLY A 139 -2.26 9.81 4.05
C GLY A 139 -1.98 9.18 2.70
N ASP A 140 -2.78 8.21 2.28
CA ASP A 140 -2.58 7.50 1.01
C ASP A 140 -3.47 8.08 -0.08
N ILE A 141 -4.75 8.31 0.19
CA ILE A 141 -5.72 8.67 -0.85
C ILE A 141 -5.79 10.19 -1.05
N LEU A 142 -6.17 10.95 -0.02
CA LEU A 142 -6.37 12.39 -0.15
C LEU A 142 -5.08 13.14 -0.52
N LYS A 143 -3.95 12.80 0.09
CA LYS A 143 -2.67 13.48 -0.18
C LYS A 143 -2.08 13.14 -1.55
N SER A 144 -2.10 11.88 -1.97
CA SER A 144 -1.64 11.51 -3.32
C SER A 144 -2.52 12.13 -4.40
N LYS A 145 -3.84 12.18 -4.20
CA LYS A 145 -4.78 12.77 -5.15
C LYS A 145 -4.61 14.29 -5.25
N LYS A 146 -4.64 15.00 -4.12
CA LYS A 146 -4.58 16.48 -4.09
C LYS A 146 -3.22 16.99 -4.53
N THR A 147 -2.14 16.41 -4.02
CA THR A 147 -0.80 16.96 -4.25
C THR A 147 -0.24 16.52 -5.61
N ARG A 148 -0.56 15.31 -6.07
CA ARG A 148 0.12 14.67 -7.23
C ARG A 148 -0.82 14.25 -8.36
N GLY A 149 -2.13 14.33 -8.16
CA GLY A 149 -3.10 13.92 -9.17
C GLY A 149 -3.10 12.41 -9.45
N TRP A 150 -2.60 11.59 -8.51
CA TRP A 150 -2.58 10.13 -8.66
C TRP A 150 -4.01 9.59 -8.77
N ARG A 151 -4.20 8.52 -9.57
CA ARG A 151 -5.42 7.71 -9.44
C ARG A 151 -5.29 6.89 -8.16
N THR A 152 -6.40 6.70 -7.47
CA THR A 152 -6.39 6.11 -6.13
C THR A 152 -7.40 4.97 -6.04
N PHE A 153 -7.01 3.91 -5.36
CA PHE A 153 -7.88 2.80 -4.97
C PHE A 153 -7.84 2.69 -3.45
N LEU A 154 -8.99 2.91 -2.80
CA LEU A 154 -9.09 2.81 -1.36
C LEU A 154 -9.47 1.37 -0.97
N MET A 155 -8.63 0.74 -0.16
CA MET A 155 -8.93 -0.55 0.46
C MET A 155 -9.72 -0.32 1.75
N ILE A 156 -10.91 -0.93 1.85
CA ILE A 156 -11.77 -0.87 3.04
C ILE A 156 -12.10 -2.30 3.46
N PRO A 157 -11.29 -2.94 4.33
CA PRO A 157 -11.52 -4.33 4.76
C PRO A 157 -12.91 -4.54 5.39
N GLU A 158 -13.40 -3.56 6.15
CA GLU A 158 -14.68 -3.61 6.84
C GLU A 158 -15.88 -3.60 5.89
N LEU A 159 -15.70 -3.11 4.66
CA LEU A 159 -16.77 -2.94 3.68
C LEU A 159 -17.49 -4.26 3.38
N ALA A 160 -16.78 -5.38 3.39
CA ALA A 160 -17.39 -6.70 3.19
C ALA A 160 -18.45 -7.01 4.26
N ARG A 161 -18.19 -6.62 5.52
CA ARG A 161 -19.16 -6.77 6.62
C ARG A 161 -20.26 -5.71 6.53
N GLU A 162 -19.90 -4.46 6.27
CA GLU A 162 -20.86 -3.36 6.14
C GLU A 162 -21.90 -3.63 5.05
N LEU A 163 -21.48 -4.15 3.89
CA LEU A 163 -22.39 -4.53 2.80
C LEU A 163 -23.37 -5.62 3.25
N ARG A 164 -22.90 -6.64 3.98
CA ARG A 164 -23.79 -7.71 4.49
C ARG A 164 -24.85 -7.15 5.44
N VAL A 165 -24.43 -6.28 6.36
CA VAL A 165 -25.35 -5.64 7.32
C VAL A 165 -26.35 -4.75 6.58
N SER A 166 -25.85 -3.86 5.71
CA SER A 166 -26.66 -2.94 4.91
C SER A 166 -27.74 -3.67 4.12
N ILE A 167 -27.39 -4.75 3.41
CA ILE A 167 -28.37 -5.56 2.67
C ILE A 167 -29.37 -6.22 3.63
N SER A 168 -28.90 -6.82 4.73
CA SER A 168 -29.78 -7.53 5.67
C SER A 168 -30.75 -6.63 6.44
N LYS A 169 -30.41 -5.35 6.58
CA LYS A 169 -31.16 -4.35 7.37
C LYS A 169 -31.74 -3.25 6.48
N TRP A 170 -31.79 -3.46 5.17
CA TRP A 170 -32.22 -2.46 4.19
C TRP A 170 -33.60 -1.86 4.49
N THR A 171 -34.54 -2.67 4.99
CA THR A 171 -35.88 -2.23 5.35
C THR A 171 -35.91 -1.16 6.46
N LEU A 172 -34.92 -1.14 7.35
CA LEU A 172 -34.79 -0.07 8.36
C LEU A 172 -34.33 1.24 7.72
N PHE A 173 -33.47 1.16 6.70
CA PHE A 173 -33.02 2.33 5.95
C PHE A 173 -34.18 2.93 5.14
N GLU A 174 -34.99 2.10 4.49
CA GLU A 174 -36.20 2.55 3.78
C GLU A 174 -37.17 3.26 4.73
N LYS A 175 -37.44 2.66 5.90
CA LYS A 175 -38.29 3.28 6.91
C LYS A 175 -37.74 4.63 7.41
N LEU A 176 -36.42 4.74 7.58
CA LEU A 176 -35.79 6.01 7.95
C LEU A 176 -36.03 7.08 6.88
N GLN A 177 -35.86 6.71 5.60
CA GLN A 177 -36.08 7.61 4.49
C GLN A 177 -37.55 8.07 4.38
N GLU A 178 -38.51 7.18 4.62
CA GLU A 178 -39.94 7.53 4.69
C GLU A 178 -40.23 8.55 5.79
N LEU A 179 -39.62 8.36 6.98
CA LEU A 179 -39.78 9.28 8.11
C LEU A 179 -39.15 10.65 7.83
N ASP A 180 -37.98 10.69 7.17
CA ASP A 180 -37.33 11.95 6.78
C ASP A 180 -38.20 12.75 5.79
N ILE A 181 -38.87 12.08 4.86
CA ILE A 181 -39.83 12.73 3.93
C ILE A 181 -41.01 13.30 4.71
N CYS A 182 -41.63 12.49 5.59
CA CYS A 182 -42.77 12.93 6.40
C CYS A 182 -42.43 14.13 7.28
N LEU A 183 -41.22 14.15 7.86
CA LEU A 183 -40.74 15.30 8.63
C LEU A 183 -40.62 16.55 7.75
N GLY A 184 -40.12 16.40 6.52
CA GLY A 184 -40.00 17.48 5.55
C GLY A 184 -41.34 18.09 5.12
N ASP A 185 -42.41 17.31 5.07
CA ASP A 185 -43.75 17.81 4.73
C ASP A 185 -44.45 18.55 5.89
N ILE A 186 -43.97 18.35 7.13
CA ILE A 186 -44.50 19.00 8.34
C ILE A 186 -43.87 20.39 8.57
N TYR A 187 -42.69 20.66 8.02
CA TYR A 187 -41.95 21.92 8.15
C TYR A 187 -41.97 22.75 6.87
#